data_AF-A0A1L9VPT0-F1
#
_entry.id   AF-A0A1L9VPT0-F1
#
_cell.length_a   1.000
_cell.length_b   1.000
_cell.length_c   1.000
_cell.angle_alpha   90.00
_cell.angle_beta   90.00
_cell.angle_gamma   90.00
#
_symmetry.space_group_name_H-M   'P 1'
#
loop_
_entity.id
_entity.type
_entity.pdbx_description
1 polymer ?
#
loop_
_entity_poly.entity_id
_entity_poly.type
_entity_poly.pdbx_seq_one_letter_code
_entity_poly.pdbx_strand_id
1 'polypeptide(L)'
;MISVCAGLVTMDEQTHVIRLVHHTTQEYFERTCQTWFSNAHHNIAQTCLTYLGYDFFESGTCVSYDDLKLRLQAYPLYSYSSINLGYHVRHQPVDTEFFLESLTSNNKVSACSQVLLSARAIGWSQRLSKDVSLVHLVAWPGLEDILHDLIEIGIPCNSEDSNKRTPLFWAATNGQEGMARKLLEAGADPDNEDLEAHTPLFWAAENGQDAIIRLLLQYNANPDNKGNSGSTSLWRAARFGRVTTMKPLLEAGDNPEHKATPSASLLCPWHV
;
A
#
# COMPACT_ATOMS: atom_id res chain seq x y z
N MET A 1 29.78 6.20 13.08
CA MET A 1 31.15 6.02 12.58
C MET A 1 31.02 5.17 11.30
N ILE A 2 31.95 5.24 10.34
CA ILE A 2 31.79 4.51 9.06
C ILE A 2 32.60 3.23 9.19
N SER A 3 31.93 2.09 9.24
CA SER A 3 32.60 0.79 9.17
C SER A 3 32.87 0.45 7.71
N VAL A 4 34.15 0.27 7.37
CA VAL A 4 34.58 -0.05 6.01
C VAL A 4 34.59 -1.57 5.84
N CYS A 5 33.59 -2.09 5.15
CA CYS A 5 33.53 -3.50 4.79
C CYS A 5 34.11 -3.64 3.37
N ALA A 6 35.31 -4.19 3.24
CA ALA A 6 35.94 -4.58 1.97
C ALA A 6 36.32 -3.46 0.95
N GLY A 7 36.40 -2.19 1.35
CA GLY A 7 37.00 -1.11 0.53
C GLY A 7 36.18 -0.63 -0.67
N LEU A 8 35.03 -1.26 -0.95
CA LEU A 8 34.07 -0.84 -1.99
C LEU A 8 32.76 -0.34 -1.41
N VAL A 9 32.45 -0.72 -0.17
CA VAL A 9 31.20 -0.40 0.50
C VAL A 9 31.46 0.18 1.89
N THR A 10 30.77 1.27 2.20
CA THR A 10 30.69 1.86 3.53
C THR A 10 29.32 1.55 4.12
N MET A 11 29.29 1.23 5.41
CA MET A 11 28.04 1.18 6.15
C MET A 11 27.97 2.39 7.06
N ASP A 12 26.93 3.20 6.89
CA ASP A 12 26.59 4.24 7.85
C ASP A 12 26.02 3.56 9.10
N GLU A 13 26.72 3.65 10.22
CA GLU A 13 26.31 3.00 11.47
C GLU A 13 25.03 3.58 12.10
N GLN A 14 24.61 4.79 11.72
CA GLN A 14 23.39 5.42 12.24
C GLN A 14 22.18 5.06 11.38
N THR A 15 22.36 5.08 10.06
CA THR A 15 21.26 4.83 9.11
C THR A 15 21.19 3.37 8.66
N HIS A 16 22.21 2.57 8.95
CA HIS A 16 22.41 1.21 8.43
C HIS A 16 22.35 1.12 6.90
N VAL A 17 22.53 2.26 6.20
CA VAL A 17 22.57 2.30 4.75
C VAL A 17 23.96 1.88 4.28
N ILE A 18 23.99 0.86 3.43
CA ILE A 18 25.18 0.42 2.71
C ILE A 18 25.34 1.32 1.48
N ARG A 19 26.49 1.98 1.35
CA ARG A 19 26.81 2.87 0.22
C ARG A 19 28.09 2.43 -0.45
N LEU A 20 28.21 2.64 -1.75
CA LEU A 20 29.48 2.44 -2.42
C LEU A 20 30.43 3.59 -2.06
N VAL A 21 31.69 3.26 -1.76
CA VAL A 21 32.69 4.20 -1.21
C VAL A 21 32.97 5.35 -2.18
N HIS A 22 32.88 5.09 -3.49
CA HIS A 22 33.22 6.04 -4.52
C HIS A 22 32.12 6.15 -5.58
N HIS A 23 31.84 7.37 -6.04
CA HIS A 23 30.79 7.64 -7.02
C HIS A 23 31.00 6.89 -8.34
N THR A 24 32.26 6.71 -8.80
CA THR A 24 32.53 5.91 -10.01
C THR A 24 32.23 4.43 -9.81
N THR A 25 32.38 3.89 -8.60
CA THR A 25 31.98 2.52 -8.28
C THR A 25 30.46 2.40 -8.31
N GLN A 26 29.75 3.42 -7.81
CA GLN A 26 28.29 3.48 -7.90
C GLN A 26 27.81 3.57 -9.34
N GLU A 27 28.35 4.49 -10.12
CA GLU A 27 27.99 4.65 -11.53
C GLU A 27 28.35 3.41 -12.36
N TYR A 28 29.51 2.80 -12.12
CA TYR A 28 29.88 1.53 -12.76
C TYR A 28 28.88 0.43 -12.39
N PHE A 29 28.57 0.27 -11.10
CA PHE A 29 27.60 -0.72 -10.63
C PHE A 29 26.22 -0.46 -11.23
N GLU A 30 25.71 0.76 -11.23
CA GLU A 30 24.42 1.13 -11.83
C GLU A 30 24.36 0.81 -13.33
N ARG A 31 25.47 0.96 -14.05
CA ARG A 31 25.57 0.62 -15.48
C ARG A 31 25.67 -0.88 -15.74
N THR A 32 26.29 -1.65 -14.84
CA THR A 32 26.56 -3.09 -15.07
C THR A 32 25.63 -4.03 -14.30
N CYS A 33 24.90 -3.54 -13.28
CA CYS A 33 24.14 -4.39 -12.37
C CYS A 33 23.02 -5.15 -13.08
N GLN A 34 22.39 -4.54 -14.09
CA GLN A 34 21.36 -5.22 -14.88
C GLN A 34 21.93 -6.38 -15.70
N THR A 35 23.18 -6.28 -16.15
CA THR A 35 23.86 -7.34 -16.90
C THR A 35 24.33 -8.46 -15.97
N TRP A 36 24.86 -8.11 -14.80
CA TRP A 36 25.39 -9.07 -13.84
C TRP A 36 24.30 -9.78 -13.03
N PHE A 37 23.22 -9.07 -12.76
CA PHE A 37 22.10 -9.56 -11.97
C PHE A 37 20.79 -9.40 -12.73
N SER A 38 20.75 -9.99 -13.92
CA SER A 38 19.60 -9.91 -14.82
C SER A 38 18.30 -10.40 -14.19
N ASN A 39 18.36 -11.23 -13.13
CA ASN A 39 17.21 -11.76 -12.40
C ASN A 39 17.17 -11.28 -10.93
N ALA A 40 17.83 -10.17 -10.58
CA ALA A 40 17.91 -9.70 -9.19
C ALA A 40 16.54 -9.53 -8.55
N HIS A 41 15.61 -8.85 -9.22
CA HIS A 41 14.29 -8.60 -8.65
C HIS A 41 13.49 -9.90 -8.48
N HIS A 42 13.55 -10.80 -9.46
CA HIS A 42 12.93 -12.12 -9.35
C HIS A 42 13.49 -12.92 -8.16
N ASN A 43 14.81 -13.00 -8.02
CA ASN A 43 15.46 -13.73 -6.93
C ASN A 43 15.13 -13.12 -5.56
N ILE A 44 15.09 -11.80 -5.45
CA ILE A 44 14.71 -11.11 -4.20
C ILE A 44 13.23 -11.36 -3.90
N ALA A 45 12.34 -11.25 -4.88
CA ALA A 45 10.92 -11.54 -4.70
C ALA A 45 10.69 -13.00 -4.23
N GLN A 46 11.36 -13.97 -4.87
CA GLN A 46 11.31 -15.37 -4.44
C GLN A 46 11.84 -15.56 -3.02
N THR A 47 12.93 -14.89 -2.66
CA THR A 47 13.48 -14.93 -1.30
C THR A 47 12.50 -14.35 -0.29
N CYS A 48 11.87 -13.21 -0.61
CA CYS A 48 10.86 -12.58 0.24
C CYS A 48 9.65 -13.50 0.43
N LEU A 49 9.12 -14.09 -0.64
CA LEU A 49 7.99 -15.02 -0.59
C LEU A 49 8.32 -16.27 0.22
N THR A 50 9.46 -16.89 -0.04
CA THR A 50 9.95 -18.06 0.70
C THR A 50 10.01 -17.75 2.19
N TYR A 51 10.59 -16.59 2.55
CA TYR A 51 10.69 -16.15 3.94
C TYR A 51 9.30 -15.97 4.58
N LEU A 52 8.40 -15.26 3.90
CA LEU A 52 7.03 -15.00 4.37
C LEU A 52 6.16 -16.27 4.41
N GLY A 53 6.55 -17.31 3.68
CA GLY A 53 5.89 -18.61 3.66
C GLY A 53 6.25 -19.54 4.82
N TYR A 54 7.18 -19.17 5.70
CA TYR A 54 7.53 -20.02 6.84
C TYR A 54 6.43 -20.06 7.91
N ASP A 55 6.33 -21.20 8.61
CA ASP A 55 5.27 -21.49 9.59
C ASP A 55 5.19 -20.52 10.76
N PHE A 56 6.30 -19.84 11.08
CA PHE A 56 6.29 -18.85 12.16
C PHE A 56 5.36 -17.65 11.84
N PHE A 57 4.98 -17.45 10.58
CA PHE A 57 3.98 -16.49 10.15
C PHE A 57 2.52 -16.96 10.26
N GLU A 58 2.28 -18.25 10.51
CA GLU A 58 0.93 -18.80 10.70
C GLU A 58 0.23 -18.30 11.96
N SER A 59 0.96 -17.69 12.89
CA SER A 59 0.39 -17.01 14.05
C SER A 59 -0.39 -15.73 13.71
N GLY A 60 -0.34 -15.25 12.46
CA GLY A 60 -1.13 -14.11 12.01
C GLY A 60 -0.63 -12.77 12.56
N THR A 61 -1.54 -11.83 12.80
CA THR A 61 -1.23 -10.49 13.31
C THR A 61 -0.79 -10.53 14.77
N CYS A 62 0.24 -9.76 15.11
CA CYS A 62 0.58 -9.44 16.50
C CYS A 62 -0.54 -8.62 17.16
N VAL A 63 -0.84 -8.88 18.43
CA VAL A 63 -1.94 -8.23 19.14
C VAL A 63 -1.57 -6.81 19.58
N SER A 64 -0.32 -6.60 20.00
CA SER A 64 0.19 -5.31 20.43
C SER A 64 1.37 -4.82 19.57
N TYR A 65 1.66 -3.52 19.70
CA TYR A 65 2.85 -2.94 19.08
C TYR A 65 4.15 -3.54 19.64
N ASP A 66 4.18 -3.86 20.93
CA ASP A 66 5.35 -4.48 21.56
C ASP A 66 5.59 -5.90 21.03
N ASP A 67 4.52 -6.68 20.83
CA ASP A 67 4.62 -8.01 20.19
C ASP A 67 5.14 -7.89 18.75
N LEU A 68 4.64 -6.91 17.99
CA LEU A 68 5.11 -6.66 16.63
C LEU A 68 6.58 -6.25 16.61
N LYS A 69 7.00 -5.38 17.54
CA LYS A 69 8.39 -4.95 17.69
C LYS A 69 9.32 -6.11 18.02
N LEU A 70 8.94 -6.97 18.99
CA LEU A 70 9.70 -8.16 19.33
C LEU A 70 9.80 -9.12 18.15
N ARG A 71 8.71 -9.29 17.40
CA ARG A 71 8.70 -10.12 16.19
C ARG A 71 9.61 -9.57 15.10
N LEU A 72 9.58 -8.27 14.84
CA LEU A 72 10.48 -7.62 13.87
C LEU A 72 11.95 -7.76 14.27
N GLN A 73 12.27 -7.76 15.57
CA GLN A 73 13.62 -8.02 16.08
C GLN A 73 14.04 -9.49 15.91
N ALA A 74 13.11 -10.43 16.12
CA ALA A 74 13.37 -11.86 15.97
C ALA A 74 13.54 -12.28 14.50
N TYR A 75 12.94 -11.54 13.56
CA TYR A 75 12.88 -11.89 12.14
C TYR A 75 13.41 -10.73 11.27
N PRO A 76 14.74 -10.62 11.07
CA PRO A 76 15.36 -9.44 10.46
C PRO A 76 14.90 -9.10 9.04
N LEU A 77 14.48 -10.10 8.25
CA LEU A 77 13.99 -9.88 6.88
C LEU A 77 12.48 -9.60 6.82
N TYR A 78 11.75 -9.70 7.95
CA TYR A 78 10.29 -9.61 7.94
C TYR A 78 9.79 -8.25 7.46
N SER A 79 10.38 -7.17 7.96
CA SER A 79 10.06 -5.80 7.55
C SER A 79 10.29 -5.62 6.05
N TYR A 80 11.50 -5.96 5.60
CA TYR A 80 11.90 -5.79 4.22
C TYR A 80 11.03 -6.59 3.27
N SER A 81 10.82 -7.88 3.55
CA SER A 81 10.02 -8.77 2.71
C SER A 81 8.57 -8.29 2.61
N SER A 82 7.95 -7.90 3.73
CA SER A 82 6.55 -7.47 3.73
C SER A 82 6.35 -6.15 2.96
N ILE A 83 7.29 -5.22 3.08
CA ILE A 83 7.18 -3.87 2.48
C ILE A 83 7.59 -3.86 1.00
N ASN A 84 8.63 -4.63 0.64
CA ASN A 84 9.27 -4.52 -0.68
C ASN A 84 8.91 -5.65 -1.64
N LEU A 85 8.21 -6.71 -1.19
CA LEU A 85 7.79 -7.81 -2.06
C LEU A 85 7.12 -7.29 -3.34
N GLY A 86 6.11 -6.43 -3.20
CA GLY A 86 5.38 -5.91 -4.35
C GLY A 86 6.24 -5.07 -5.30
N TYR A 87 7.25 -4.35 -4.77
CA TYR A 87 8.20 -3.62 -5.61
C TYR A 87 9.01 -4.57 -6.49
N HIS A 88 9.55 -5.66 -5.91
CA HIS A 88 10.34 -6.61 -6.68
C HIS A 88 9.52 -7.37 -7.71
N VAL A 89 8.32 -7.84 -7.34
CA VAL A 89 7.43 -8.55 -8.27
C VAL A 89 7.03 -7.67 -9.45
N ARG A 90 6.81 -6.37 -9.25
CA ARG A 90 6.51 -5.43 -10.36
C ARG A 90 7.63 -5.25 -11.36
N HIS A 91 8.87 -5.33 -10.91
CA HIS A 91 10.02 -5.16 -11.80
C HIS A 91 10.31 -6.44 -12.56
N GLN A 92 10.15 -7.58 -11.90
CA GLN A 92 10.27 -8.90 -12.51
C GLN A 92 9.26 -9.85 -11.86
N PRO A 93 8.26 -10.32 -12.61
CA PRO A 93 7.20 -11.14 -12.05
C PRO A 93 7.75 -12.47 -11.52
N VAL A 94 7.03 -12.99 -10.54
CA VAL A 94 7.16 -14.35 -10.04
C VAL A 94 5.98 -15.15 -10.53
N ASP A 95 6.13 -16.47 -10.52
CA ASP A 95 5.03 -17.37 -10.83
C ASP A 95 3.89 -17.25 -9.79
N THR A 96 2.65 -17.20 -10.25
CA THR A 96 1.47 -17.02 -9.39
C THR A 96 1.22 -18.25 -8.51
N GLU A 97 1.50 -19.47 -8.97
CA GLU A 97 1.39 -20.68 -8.17
C GLU A 97 2.35 -20.59 -6.98
N PHE A 98 3.61 -20.20 -7.23
CA PHE A 98 4.59 -19.99 -6.15
C PHE A 98 4.18 -18.88 -5.17
N PHE A 99 3.58 -17.79 -5.66
CA PHE A 99 3.06 -16.71 -4.82
C PHE A 99 1.95 -17.20 -3.88
N LEU A 100 1.02 -17.99 -4.42
CA LEU A 100 -0.10 -18.58 -3.68
C LEU A 100 0.36 -19.63 -2.67
N GLU A 101 1.28 -20.51 -3.07
CA GLU A 101 1.90 -21.48 -2.16
C GLU A 101 2.59 -20.80 -0.99
N SER A 102 3.28 -19.68 -1.24
CA SER A 102 3.99 -18.95 -0.19
C SER A 102 3.04 -18.22 0.77
N LEU A 103 1.93 -17.68 0.27
CA LEU A 103 0.92 -16.95 1.07
C LEU A 103 -0.39 -17.74 1.18
N THR A 104 -0.27 -19.05 1.45
CA THR A 104 -1.38 -20.02 1.41
C THR A 104 -2.49 -19.73 2.42
N SER A 105 -2.17 -19.04 3.53
CA SER A 105 -3.09 -18.82 4.63
C SER A 105 -3.41 -17.34 4.85
N ASN A 106 -4.65 -17.08 5.25
CA ASN A 106 -5.08 -15.73 5.66
C ASN A 106 -4.24 -15.18 6.81
N ASN A 107 -3.64 -16.04 7.64
CA ASN A 107 -2.77 -15.62 8.73
C ASN A 107 -1.46 -15.04 8.20
N LYS A 108 -0.80 -15.71 7.24
CA LYS A 108 0.42 -15.19 6.60
C LYS A 108 0.14 -13.87 5.88
N VAL A 109 -0.99 -13.79 5.16
CA VAL A 109 -1.45 -12.55 4.51
C VAL A 109 -1.64 -11.43 5.54
N SER A 110 -2.31 -11.72 6.66
CA SER A 110 -2.56 -10.74 7.72
C SER A 110 -1.29 -10.30 8.45
N ALA A 111 -0.32 -11.21 8.60
CA ALA A 111 0.99 -10.90 9.15
C ALA A 111 1.74 -9.91 8.22
N CYS A 112 1.81 -10.22 6.92
CA CYS A 112 2.42 -9.35 5.92
C CYS A 112 1.76 -7.97 5.87
N SER A 113 0.43 -7.92 5.87
CA SER A 113 -0.32 -6.67 5.80
C SER A 113 -0.12 -5.80 7.04
N GLN A 114 -0.02 -6.40 8.22
CA GLN A 114 0.26 -5.67 9.46
C GLN A 114 1.55 -4.85 9.37
N VAL A 115 2.62 -5.46 8.86
CA VAL A 115 3.92 -4.79 8.69
C VAL A 115 3.84 -3.70 7.63
N LEU A 116 3.23 -4.00 6.48
CA LEU A 116 3.04 -3.04 5.39
C LEU A 116 2.28 -1.78 5.86
N LEU A 117 1.18 -1.97 6.60
CA LEU A 117 0.34 -0.89 7.12
C LEU A 117 1.02 -0.11 8.26
N SER A 118 1.72 -0.80 9.16
CA SER A 118 2.44 -0.14 10.28
C SER A 118 3.61 0.72 9.82
N ALA A 119 4.35 0.29 8.79
CA ALA A 119 5.52 1.03 8.31
C ALA A 119 5.15 2.33 7.58
N ARG A 120 3.92 2.45 7.07
CA ARG A 120 3.50 3.57 6.23
C ARG A 120 2.51 4.52 6.89
N ALA A 121 2.20 4.31 8.18
CA ALA A 121 1.30 5.09 9.04
C ALA A 121 0.77 6.40 8.42
N ILE A 122 -0.19 6.22 7.51
CA ILE A 122 -1.17 7.21 7.11
C ILE A 122 -1.91 7.56 8.40
N GLY A 123 -2.05 8.86 8.68
CA GLY A 123 -2.67 9.49 9.85
C GLY A 123 -3.21 8.55 10.92
N TRP A 124 -2.61 8.60 12.11
CA TRP A 124 -3.04 7.93 13.33
C TRP A 124 -4.54 8.06 13.57
N SER A 125 -5.32 7.10 13.09
CA SER A 125 -6.51 6.60 13.77
C SER A 125 -6.94 5.29 13.13
N GLN A 126 -7.26 4.34 14.02
CA GLN A 126 -8.01 3.11 13.78
C GLN A 126 -7.19 1.89 13.36
N ARG A 127 -7.02 1.01 14.37
CA ARG A 127 -6.80 -0.45 14.30
C ARG A 127 -6.33 -0.95 12.94
N LEU A 128 -5.06 -1.40 12.86
CA LEU A 128 -4.53 -2.26 11.80
C LEU A 128 -5.64 -3.20 11.32
N SER A 129 -6.06 -3.07 10.05
CA SER A 129 -7.20 -3.88 9.60
C SER A 129 -6.86 -5.34 9.68
N LYS A 130 -7.84 -6.08 10.18
CA LYS A 130 -7.89 -7.52 10.13
C LYS A 130 -8.62 -7.93 8.86
N ASP A 131 -8.71 -9.22 8.61
CA ASP A 131 -9.46 -9.78 7.48
C ASP A 131 -8.96 -9.27 6.12
N VAL A 132 -7.68 -8.88 6.06
CA VAL A 132 -7.02 -8.49 4.82
C VAL A 132 -6.89 -9.75 3.96
N SER A 133 -7.56 -9.74 2.81
CA SER A 133 -7.43 -10.82 1.81
C SER A 133 -6.14 -10.69 1.00
N LEU A 134 -5.76 -11.77 0.30
CA LEU A 134 -4.63 -11.75 -0.62
C LEU A 134 -4.77 -10.67 -1.70
N VAL A 135 -6.00 -10.42 -2.15
CA VAL A 135 -6.30 -9.41 -3.18
C VAL A 135 -5.95 -7.99 -2.69
N HIS A 136 -6.15 -7.69 -1.40
CA HIS A 136 -5.69 -6.42 -0.83
C HIS A 136 -4.16 -6.27 -0.89
N LEU A 137 -3.43 -7.34 -0.54
CA LEU A 137 -1.96 -7.34 -0.56
C LEU A 137 -1.38 -7.11 -1.94
N VAL A 138 -2.00 -7.66 -3.00
CA VAL A 138 -1.54 -7.46 -4.38
C VAL A 138 -2.04 -6.13 -4.96
N ALA A 139 -3.20 -5.64 -4.52
CA ALA A 139 -3.76 -4.37 -4.97
C ALA A 139 -2.93 -3.16 -4.52
N TRP A 140 -2.38 -3.21 -3.31
CA TRP A 140 -1.56 -2.13 -2.78
C TRP A 140 -0.34 -1.79 -3.65
N PRO A 141 0.58 -2.72 -3.95
CA PRO A 141 1.70 -2.43 -4.83
C PRO A 141 1.30 -2.39 -6.30
N GLY A 142 0.16 -2.96 -6.71
CA GLY A 142 -0.29 -3.02 -8.10
C GLY A 142 0.26 -4.21 -8.88
N LEU A 143 0.12 -5.44 -8.35
CA LEU A 143 0.53 -6.68 -9.05
C LEU A 143 -0.58 -7.15 -10.01
N GLU A 144 -0.69 -6.46 -11.14
CA GLU A 144 -1.77 -6.62 -12.11
C GLU A 144 -1.85 -8.03 -12.72
N ASP A 145 -0.70 -8.64 -13.01
CA ASP A 145 -0.62 -10.01 -13.56
C ASP A 145 -1.09 -11.04 -12.53
N ILE A 146 -0.67 -10.88 -11.27
CA ILE A 146 -1.14 -11.75 -10.19
C ILE A 146 -2.66 -11.57 -9.99
N LEU A 147 -3.17 -10.32 -9.97
CA LEU A 147 -4.63 -10.11 -9.87
C LEU A 147 -5.39 -10.82 -10.99
N HIS A 148 -4.91 -10.72 -12.23
CA HIS A 148 -5.51 -11.38 -13.38
C HIS A 148 -5.66 -12.89 -13.12
N ASP A 149 -4.57 -13.54 -12.72
CA ASP A 149 -4.54 -14.98 -12.45
C ASP A 149 -5.45 -15.35 -11.26
N LEU A 150 -5.48 -14.53 -10.19
CA LEU A 150 -6.38 -14.73 -9.05
C LEU A 150 -7.86 -14.71 -9.49
N ILE A 151 -8.23 -13.82 -10.41
CA ILE A 151 -9.59 -13.74 -10.97
C ILE A 151 -9.89 -14.98 -11.82
N GLU A 152 -8.94 -15.44 -12.64
CA GLU A 152 -9.11 -16.64 -13.47
C GLU A 152 -9.33 -17.91 -12.65
N ILE A 153 -8.65 -18.05 -11.50
CA ILE A 153 -8.86 -19.18 -10.58
C ILE A 153 -10.05 -18.98 -9.62
N GLY A 154 -10.82 -17.90 -9.79
CA GLY A 154 -12.08 -17.67 -9.09
C GLY A 154 -11.95 -17.12 -7.66
N ILE A 155 -10.81 -16.52 -7.29
CA ILE A 155 -10.67 -15.85 -5.99
C ILE A 155 -11.48 -14.55 -6.01
N PRO A 156 -12.37 -14.31 -5.02
CA PRO A 156 -13.14 -13.07 -4.93
C PRO A 156 -12.24 -11.84 -4.83
N CYS A 157 -12.42 -10.86 -5.73
CA CYS A 157 -11.61 -9.65 -5.77
C CYS A 157 -12.24 -8.42 -5.07
N ASN A 158 -13.43 -8.58 -4.47
CA ASN A 158 -14.19 -7.51 -3.82
C ASN A 158 -14.42 -7.75 -2.32
N SER A 159 -13.64 -8.62 -1.67
CA SER A 159 -13.74 -8.86 -0.23
C SER A 159 -13.42 -7.59 0.56
N GLU A 160 -14.12 -7.37 1.66
CA GLU A 160 -13.86 -6.25 2.58
C GLU A 160 -12.88 -6.66 3.69
N ASP A 161 -11.95 -5.76 4.05
CA ASP A 161 -11.19 -5.85 5.29
C ASP A 161 -12.04 -5.48 6.52
N SER A 162 -11.50 -5.60 7.73
CA SER A 162 -12.25 -5.31 8.97
C SER A 162 -12.72 -3.85 9.11
N ASN A 163 -12.24 -2.95 8.26
CA ASN A 163 -12.65 -1.55 8.19
C ASN A 163 -13.59 -1.30 6.99
N LYS A 164 -14.15 -2.36 6.41
CA LYS A 164 -15.01 -2.36 5.22
C LYS A 164 -14.32 -1.86 3.94
N ARG A 165 -13.00 -1.87 3.91
CA ARG A 165 -12.25 -1.40 2.73
C ARG A 165 -12.07 -2.55 1.76
N THR A 166 -12.33 -2.33 0.49
CA THR A 166 -12.10 -3.31 -0.60
C THR A 166 -10.68 -3.18 -1.18
N PRO A 167 -10.23 -4.11 -2.05
CA PRO A 167 -8.97 -3.97 -2.75
C PRO A 167 -8.89 -2.73 -3.64
N LEU A 168 -10.03 -2.28 -4.20
CA LEU A 168 -10.11 -1.03 -4.97
C LEU A 168 -9.72 0.16 -4.09
N PHE A 169 -10.16 0.16 -2.83
CA PHE A 169 -9.81 1.15 -1.84
C PHE A 169 -8.29 1.24 -1.60
N TRP A 170 -7.63 0.08 -1.48
CA TRP A 170 -6.19 -0.01 -1.28
C TRP A 170 -5.41 0.46 -2.52
N ALA A 171 -5.85 0.04 -3.71
CA ALA A 171 -5.27 0.50 -4.98
C ALA A 171 -5.41 2.01 -5.16
N ALA A 172 -6.59 2.56 -4.87
CA ALA A 172 -6.89 3.98 -4.99
C ALA A 172 -6.04 4.84 -4.04
N THR A 173 -5.93 4.40 -2.78
CA THR A 173 -5.09 5.07 -1.76
C THR A 173 -3.63 5.15 -2.20
N ASN A 174 -3.10 4.06 -2.76
CA ASN A 174 -1.69 3.97 -3.15
C ASN A 174 -1.41 4.34 -4.62
N GLY A 175 -2.39 4.89 -5.35
CA GLY A 175 -2.19 5.42 -6.71
C GLY A 175 -1.99 4.36 -7.80
N GLN A 176 -2.44 3.12 -7.60
CA GLN A 176 -2.23 2.04 -8.56
C GLN A 176 -3.31 2.05 -9.66
N GLU A 177 -3.10 2.85 -10.70
CA GLU A 177 -4.11 3.09 -11.74
C GLU A 177 -4.53 1.83 -12.50
N GLY A 178 -3.58 1.04 -13.02
CA GLY A 178 -3.90 -0.16 -13.79
C GLY A 178 -4.60 -1.23 -12.93
N MET A 179 -4.17 -1.37 -11.68
CA MET A 179 -4.83 -2.21 -10.68
C MET A 179 -6.27 -1.76 -10.40
N ALA A 180 -6.50 -0.46 -10.13
CA ALA A 180 -7.84 0.07 -9.89
C ALA A 180 -8.76 -0.15 -11.11
N ARG A 181 -8.23 0.03 -12.32
CA ARG A 181 -8.96 -0.23 -13.57
C ARG A 181 -9.40 -1.67 -13.69
N LYS A 182 -8.50 -2.63 -13.45
CA LYS A 182 -8.84 -4.07 -13.48
C LYS A 182 -9.89 -4.44 -12.44
N LEU A 183 -9.81 -3.89 -11.24
CA LEU A 183 -10.81 -4.13 -10.18
C LEU A 183 -12.19 -3.58 -10.57
N LEU A 184 -12.24 -2.37 -11.15
CA LEU A 184 -13.48 -1.77 -11.65
C LEU A 184 -14.07 -2.57 -12.83
N GLU A 185 -13.23 -3.02 -13.76
CA GLU A 185 -13.63 -3.92 -14.86
C GLU A 185 -14.16 -5.26 -14.36
N ALA A 186 -13.65 -5.75 -13.22
CA ALA A 186 -14.15 -6.92 -12.52
C ALA A 186 -15.40 -6.65 -11.66
N GLY A 187 -15.98 -5.45 -11.73
CA GLY A 187 -17.24 -5.10 -11.07
C GLY A 187 -17.09 -4.61 -9.63
N ALA A 188 -15.91 -4.13 -9.23
CA ALA A 188 -15.76 -3.43 -7.95
C ALA A 188 -16.65 -2.17 -7.91
N ASP A 189 -17.31 -1.95 -6.77
CA ASP A 189 -18.12 -0.76 -6.53
C ASP A 189 -17.20 0.46 -6.26
N PRO A 190 -17.20 1.49 -7.13
CA PRO A 190 -16.38 2.69 -6.93
C PRO A 190 -16.77 3.53 -5.71
N ASP A 191 -17.99 3.34 -5.19
CA ASP A 191 -18.53 4.07 -4.05
C ASP A 191 -18.61 3.22 -2.77
N ASN A 192 -17.93 2.07 -2.72
CA ASN A 192 -17.84 1.27 -1.50
C ASN A 192 -17.27 2.09 -0.33
N GLU A 193 -17.97 2.08 0.80
CA GLU A 193 -17.69 2.90 1.96
C GLU A 193 -16.94 2.14 3.06
N ASP A 194 -15.90 2.76 3.62
CA ASP A 194 -15.29 2.29 4.86
C ASP A 194 -16.20 2.54 6.08
N LEU A 195 -15.78 2.11 7.27
CA LEU A 195 -16.54 2.33 8.51
C LEU A 195 -16.82 3.81 8.84
N GLU A 196 -16.08 4.74 8.24
CA GLU A 196 -16.26 6.18 8.41
C GLU A 196 -17.04 6.83 7.24
N ALA A 197 -17.67 6.01 6.39
CA ALA A 197 -18.38 6.40 5.18
C ALA A 197 -17.48 7.12 4.15
N HIS A 198 -16.17 6.88 4.17
CA HIS A 198 -15.26 7.37 3.13
C HIS A 198 -15.17 6.37 1.98
N THR A 199 -15.11 6.88 0.75
CA THR A 199 -15.00 6.08 -0.49
C THR A 199 -13.55 6.01 -1.00
N PRO A 200 -13.23 5.12 -1.97
CA PRO A 200 -11.96 5.15 -2.68
C PRO A 200 -11.59 6.54 -3.23
N LEU A 201 -12.59 7.30 -3.70
CA LEU A 201 -12.39 8.65 -4.22
C LEU A 201 -11.89 9.62 -3.13
N PHE A 202 -12.43 9.50 -1.91
CA PHE A 202 -12.02 10.31 -0.76
C PHE A 202 -10.53 10.11 -0.43
N TRP A 203 -10.07 8.86 -0.41
CA TRP A 203 -8.68 8.54 -0.09
C TRP A 203 -7.71 8.85 -1.23
N ALA A 204 -8.15 8.70 -2.49
CA ALA A 204 -7.40 9.17 -3.64
C ALA A 204 -7.20 10.70 -3.60
N ALA A 205 -8.23 11.44 -3.19
CA ALA A 205 -8.20 12.89 -3.03
C ALA A 205 -7.24 13.33 -1.91
N GLU A 206 -7.25 12.66 -0.75
CA GLU A 206 -6.30 12.92 0.34
C GLU A 206 -4.83 12.73 -0.10
N ASN A 207 -4.57 11.66 -0.84
CA ASN A 207 -3.22 11.27 -1.24
C ASN A 207 -2.71 11.97 -2.51
N GLY A 208 -3.55 12.77 -3.18
CA GLY A 208 -3.12 13.50 -4.38
C GLY A 208 -3.10 12.65 -5.65
N GLN A 209 -3.91 11.58 -5.72
CA GLN A 209 -3.87 10.59 -6.79
C GLN A 209 -4.74 11.02 -7.99
N ASP A 210 -4.26 12.02 -8.75
CA ASP A 210 -4.99 12.62 -9.88
C ASP A 210 -5.53 11.61 -10.90
N ALA A 211 -4.72 10.62 -11.27
CA ALA A 211 -5.10 9.61 -12.26
C ALA A 211 -6.21 8.69 -11.75
N ILE A 212 -6.14 8.28 -10.47
CA ILE A 212 -7.17 7.48 -9.82
C ILE A 212 -8.48 8.24 -9.72
N ILE A 213 -8.45 9.52 -9.36
CA ILE A 213 -9.66 10.35 -9.26
C ILE A 213 -10.39 10.39 -10.60
N ARG A 214 -9.65 10.66 -11.68
CA ARG A 214 -10.23 10.66 -13.03
C ARG A 214 -10.80 9.30 -13.41
N LEU A 215 -10.10 8.22 -13.05
CA LEU A 215 -10.57 6.87 -13.30
C LEU A 215 -11.86 6.55 -12.54
N LEU A 216 -11.91 6.81 -11.23
CA LEU A 216 -13.11 6.56 -10.42
C LEU A 216 -14.31 7.35 -10.94
N LEU A 217 -14.13 8.63 -11.29
CA LEU A 217 -15.18 9.46 -11.89
C LEU A 217 -15.66 8.92 -13.25
N GLN A 218 -14.76 8.37 -14.08
CA GLN A 218 -15.14 7.70 -15.33
C GLN A 218 -16.01 6.46 -15.10
N TYR A 219 -15.86 5.80 -13.95
CA TYR A 219 -16.68 4.68 -13.53
C TYR A 219 -17.88 5.11 -12.66
N ASN A 220 -18.27 6.38 -12.73
CA ASN A 220 -19.44 6.96 -12.05
C ASN A 220 -19.36 7.00 -10.52
N ALA A 221 -18.16 7.06 -9.93
CA ALA A 221 -18.02 7.39 -8.52
C ALA A 221 -18.71 8.72 -8.20
N ASN A 222 -19.48 8.79 -7.12
CA ASN A 222 -20.15 10.01 -6.71
C ASN A 222 -19.16 11.01 -6.06
N PRO A 223 -18.86 12.15 -6.69
CA PRO A 223 -17.94 13.14 -6.14
C PRO A 223 -18.45 13.80 -4.85
N ASP A 224 -19.77 13.83 -4.66
CA ASP A 224 -20.43 14.47 -3.50
C ASP A 224 -20.60 13.54 -2.29
N ASN A 225 -20.04 12.32 -2.32
CA ASN A 225 -20.11 11.40 -1.19
C ASN A 225 -19.43 12.00 0.06
N LYS A 226 -20.08 11.80 1.21
CA LYS A 226 -19.69 12.41 2.49
C LYS A 226 -19.40 11.32 3.51
N GLY A 227 -18.24 11.43 4.13
CA GLY A 227 -17.95 10.65 5.34
C GLY A 227 -18.87 11.04 6.50
N ASN A 228 -18.82 10.27 7.59
CA ASN A 228 -19.63 10.47 8.79
C ASN A 228 -19.51 11.88 9.41
N SER A 229 -18.38 12.55 9.20
CA SER A 229 -18.15 13.93 9.67
C SER A 229 -18.70 15.03 8.72
N GLY A 230 -19.26 14.63 7.58
CA GLY A 230 -19.69 15.52 6.50
C GLY A 230 -18.55 15.96 5.56
N SER A 231 -17.35 15.39 5.68
CA SER A 231 -16.21 15.69 4.81
C SER A 231 -16.36 15.04 3.43
N THR A 232 -16.23 15.83 2.36
CA THR A 232 -16.15 15.34 0.97
C THR A 232 -14.70 15.12 0.52
N SER A 233 -14.55 14.52 -0.66
CA SER A 233 -13.26 14.32 -1.33
C SER A 233 -12.56 15.65 -1.59
N LEU A 234 -13.27 16.68 -2.08
CA LEU A 234 -12.74 18.02 -2.30
C LEU A 234 -12.28 18.68 -1.01
N TRP A 235 -13.07 18.58 0.07
CA TRP A 235 -12.66 19.10 1.38
C TRP A 235 -11.34 18.48 1.84
N ARG A 236 -11.18 17.18 1.63
CA ARG A 236 -9.95 16.45 2.00
C ARG A 236 -8.77 16.84 1.13
N ALA A 237 -8.95 16.92 -0.19
CA ALA A 237 -7.94 17.43 -1.11
C ALA A 237 -7.45 18.83 -0.71
N ALA A 238 -8.38 19.74 -0.39
CA ALA A 238 -8.06 21.10 0.04
C ALA A 238 -7.29 21.11 1.37
N ARG A 239 -7.73 20.32 2.36
CA ARG A 239 -7.07 20.22 3.68
C ARG A 239 -5.60 19.78 3.58
N PHE A 240 -5.27 18.90 2.62
CA PHE A 240 -3.93 18.38 2.41
C PHE A 240 -3.16 19.11 1.29
N GLY A 241 -3.69 20.22 0.76
CA GLY A 241 -3.04 21.03 -0.26
C GLY A 241 -2.87 20.34 -1.61
N ARG A 242 -3.75 19.38 -1.94
CA ARG A 242 -3.72 18.62 -3.21
C ARG A 242 -4.35 19.44 -4.35
N VAL A 243 -3.72 20.53 -4.72
CA VAL A 243 -4.29 21.53 -5.66
C VAL A 243 -4.66 20.91 -7.02
N THR A 244 -3.88 19.95 -7.51
CA THR A 244 -4.12 19.31 -8.81
C THR A 244 -5.37 18.45 -8.83
N THR A 245 -5.70 17.79 -7.71
CA THR A 245 -6.86 16.90 -7.60
C THR A 245 -8.17 17.65 -7.40
N MET A 246 -8.12 18.89 -6.91
CA MET A 246 -9.34 19.69 -6.69
C MET A 246 -10.06 20.03 -7.99
N LYS A 247 -9.32 20.25 -9.09
CA LYS A 247 -9.90 20.61 -10.39
C LYS A 247 -10.85 19.53 -10.94
N PRO A 248 -10.43 18.25 -11.11
CA PRO A 248 -11.34 17.22 -11.59
C PRO A 248 -12.53 16.96 -10.65
N LEU A 249 -12.37 17.16 -9.33
CA LEU A 249 -13.48 17.04 -8.37
C LEU A 249 -14.52 18.16 -8.54
N LEU A 250 -14.06 19.41 -8.69
CA LEU A 250 -14.94 20.56 -8.97
C LEU A 250 -15.66 20.43 -10.32
N GLU A 251 -14.95 19.96 -11.35
CA GLU A 251 -15.54 19.70 -12.68
C GLU A 251 -16.60 18.60 -12.64
N ALA A 252 -16.45 17.63 -11.73
CA ALA A 252 -17.42 16.55 -11.51
C ALA A 252 -18.61 16.97 -10.62
N GLY A 253 -18.57 18.16 -10.01
CA GLY A 253 -19.66 18.70 -9.21
C GLY A 253 -19.51 18.54 -7.70
N ASP A 254 -18.34 18.14 -7.17
CA ASP A 254 -18.08 18.11 -5.71
C ASP A 254 -18.29 19.52 -5.13
N ASN A 255 -19.29 19.68 -4.26
CA ASN A 255 -19.70 20.99 -3.79
C ASN A 255 -18.70 21.58 -2.77
N PRO A 256 -18.08 22.75 -3.06
CA PRO A 256 -17.05 23.37 -2.23
C PRO A 256 -17.55 23.96 -0.91
N GLU A 257 -18.87 24.08 -0.71
CA GLU A 257 -19.44 24.66 0.51
C GLU A 257 -19.53 23.65 1.66
N HIS A 258 -19.30 22.35 1.40
CA HIS A 258 -19.30 21.33 2.43
C HIS A 258 -18.09 21.47 3.36
N LYS A 259 -18.37 21.82 4.61
CA LYS A 259 -17.39 21.85 5.69
C LYS A 259 -17.60 20.62 6.57
N ALA A 260 -16.53 19.87 6.83
CA ALA A 260 -16.57 18.83 7.85
C ALA A 260 -16.96 19.48 9.20
N THR A 261 -17.89 18.87 9.91
CA THR A 261 -18.12 19.23 11.31
C THR A 261 -16.88 18.81 12.10
N PRO A 262 -16.32 19.68 12.97
CA PRO A 262 -15.26 19.23 13.87
C PRO A 262 -15.85 18.10 14.72
N SER A 263 -15.30 16.89 14.60
CA SER A 263 -15.63 15.84 15.55
C SER A 263 -15.29 16.36 16.95
N ALA A 264 -16.16 16.15 17.93
CA ALA A 264 -16.01 16.64 19.30
C ALA A 264 -14.72 16.16 20.01
N SER A 265 -13.91 15.31 19.34
CA SER A 265 -12.63 14.76 19.79
C SER A 265 -11.38 15.56 19.36
N LEU A 266 -11.50 16.62 18.55
CA LEU A 266 -10.34 17.40 18.05
C LEU A 266 -10.45 18.91 18.31
N LEU A 267 -10.95 19.30 19.48
CA LEU A 267 -10.69 20.64 20.04
C LEU A 267 -9.20 20.76 20.39
N CYS A 268 -8.35 21.02 19.40
CA CYS A 268 -7.03 21.61 19.62
C CYS A 268 -7.22 23.14 19.74
N PRO A 269 -6.95 23.76 20.90
CA PRO A 269 -7.33 25.12 21.17
C PRO A 269 -6.20 26.09 20.83
N TRP A 270 -5.85 26.31 19.55
CA TRP A 270 -4.95 27.43 19.19
C TRP A 270 -5.26 27.98 17.80
N HIS A 271 -6.04 29.05 17.74
CA HIS A 271 -6.03 30.09 16.70
C HIS A 271 -6.31 31.44 17.37
N VAL A 272 -5.23 32.12 17.80
CA VAL A 272 -5.06 33.58 17.73
C VAL A 272 -3.69 33.79 17.11
#